data_AF-A0A7Y5DYX5-F1
#
_entry.id   AF-A0A7Y5DYX5-F1
#
_cell.length_a   1.000
_cell.length_b   1.000
_cell.length_c   1.000
_cell.angle_alpha   90.00
_cell.angle_beta   90.00
_cell.angle_gamma   90.00
#
_symmetry.space_group_name_H-M   'P 1'
#
loop_
_entity.id
_entity.type
_entity.pdbx_description
1 polymer ?
#
loop_
_entity_poly.entity_id
_entity_poly.type
_entity_poly.pdbx_seq_one_letter_code
_entity_poly.pdbx_strand_id
1 'polypeptide(L)'
;MARSRRLLALTLGPALLVSAFAAACSSSDASPTSCDGGRCDGGGGASSSGSSGAVVGDADVGFVAIGSDFQGFQSWEKFYLGDSPEAVGVHLAGPKTVYINKRPPKGSTEFPVGTIIVKTISVGPKSEWQLFAMVKRGNDFNLFGAVGWEWFGLQLFDNDVVKIEWRGWAPPGDAGQYGGGGVVGVCNSCHRTQDTDFVLTPQLSLTTL
;
A
#
# COMPACT_ATOMS: atom_id res chain seq x y z
N MET A 1 -23.60 -17.29 63.34
CA MET A 1 -23.93 -18.22 62.24
C MET A 1 -25.14 -17.68 61.48
N ALA A 2 -24.97 -17.16 60.26
CA ALA A 2 -26.02 -17.06 59.23
C ALA A 2 -25.36 -16.59 57.92
N ARG A 3 -25.32 -17.49 56.92
CA ARG A 3 -24.75 -17.25 55.59
C ARG A 3 -25.83 -16.66 54.68
N SER A 4 -25.64 -15.45 54.15
CA SER A 4 -26.47 -14.90 53.07
C SER A 4 -25.87 -15.28 51.72
N ARG A 5 -26.61 -16.06 50.93
CA ARG A 5 -26.21 -16.54 49.60
C ARG A 5 -26.62 -15.52 48.54
N ARG A 6 -25.65 -15.04 47.77
CA ARG A 6 -25.87 -14.27 46.53
C ARG A 6 -26.30 -15.24 45.41
N LEU A 7 -27.44 -14.98 44.78
CA LEU A 7 -27.78 -15.53 43.47
C LEU A 7 -27.22 -14.59 42.39
N LEU A 8 -26.27 -15.06 41.59
CA LEU A 8 -25.93 -14.47 40.30
C LEU A 8 -26.83 -15.13 39.24
N ALA A 9 -27.66 -14.33 38.56
CA ALA A 9 -28.37 -14.76 37.36
C ALA A 9 -27.41 -14.66 36.17
N LEU A 10 -27.10 -15.81 35.57
CA LEU A 10 -26.30 -15.91 34.34
C LEU A 10 -27.29 -15.86 33.15
N THR A 11 -27.33 -14.75 32.42
CA THR A 11 -28.13 -14.65 31.18
C THR A 11 -27.28 -15.09 30.00
N LEU A 12 -27.56 -16.26 29.44
CA LEU A 12 -27.05 -16.71 28.14
C LEU A 12 -27.79 -15.97 27.01
N GLY A 13 -27.05 -15.19 26.21
CA GLY A 13 -27.54 -14.61 24.97
C GLY A 13 -27.47 -15.61 23.79
N PRO A 14 -28.28 -15.41 22.73
CA PRO A 14 -28.41 -16.37 21.64
C PRO A 14 -27.20 -16.33 20.69
N ALA A 15 -26.77 -17.53 20.29
CA ALA A 15 -25.76 -17.75 19.27
C ALA A 15 -26.27 -17.29 17.89
N LEU A 16 -25.56 -16.34 17.28
CA LEU A 16 -25.76 -15.94 15.88
C LEU A 16 -25.11 -16.99 14.97
N LEU A 17 -25.94 -17.67 14.17
CA LEU A 17 -25.52 -18.43 13.00
C LEU A 17 -24.90 -17.47 11.97
N VAL A 18 -23.63 -17.67 11.65
CA VAL A 18 -23.01 -17.08 10.46
C VAL A 18 -23.02 -18.14 9.37
N SER A 19 -23.88 -17.94 8.36
CA SER A 19 -23.91 -18.75 7.14
C SER A 19 -22.67 -18.45 6.30
N ALA A 20 -21.84 -19.47 6.08
CA ALA A 20 -20.75 -19.42 5.12
C ALA A 20 -21.30 -19.62 3.70
N PHE A 21 -21.26 -18.58 2.87
CA PHE A 21 -21.38 -18.73 1.41
C PHE A 21 -19.99 -19.03 0.85
N ALA A 22 -19.75 -20.30 0.49
CA ALA A 22 -18.62 -20.69 -0.31
C ALA A 22 -18.93 -20.39 -1.79
N ALA A 23 -18.25 -19.39 -2.35
CA ALA A 23 -18.22 -19.18 -3.80
C ALA A 23 -17.22 -20.17 -4.41
N ALA A 24 -17.75 -21.14 -5.16
CA ALA A 24 -16.99 -22.01 -6.03
C ALA A 24 -16.63 -21.24 -7.31
N CYS A 25 -15.34 -21.15 -7.62
CA CYS A 25 -14.86 -20.82 -8.96
C CYS A 25 -13.91 -21.92 -9.42
N SER A 26 -14.46 -22.81 -10.24
CA SER A 26 -13.77 -23.81 -11.05
C SER A 26 -12.73 -23.13 -11.94
N SER A 27 -11.51 -23.67 -11.97
CA SER A 27 -10.53 -23.38 -13.01
C SER A 27 -10.36 -24.64 -13.86
N SER A 28 -10.79 -24.54 -15.10
CA SER A 28 -10.60 -25.56 -16.14
C SER A 28 -9.22 -25.40 -16.79
N ASP A 29 -8.69 -26.54 -17.24
CA ASP A 29 -7.42 -26.75 -17.92
C ASP A 29 -7.07 -25.79 -19.07
N ALA A 30 -5.77 -25.50 -19.20
CA ALA A 30 -5.09 -25.42 -20.49
C ALA A 30 -3.55 -25.57 -20.31
N SER A 31 -3.03 -26.76 -20.61
CA SER A 31 -1.70 -26.93 -21.22
C SER A 31 -1.85 -26.71 -22.73
N PRO A 32 -0.84 -26.20 -23.48
CA PRO A 32 0.34 -26.97 -23.92
C PRO A 32 1.63 -26.09 -23.92
N THR A 33 2.85 -26.55 -24.14
CA THR A 33 3.34 -27.22 -25.35
C THR A 33 4.74 -27.77 -25.08
N SER A 34 4.91 -29.03 -25.45
CA SER A 34 6.18 -29.76 -25.54
C SER A 34 7.05 -29.19 -26.67
N CYS A 35 8.35 -29.08 -26.41
CA CYS A 35 9.40 -29.00 -27.42
C CYS A 35 10.33 -30.21 -27.21
N ASP A 36 9.91 -31.36 -27.71
CA ASP A 36 10.79 -32.52 -27.90
C ASP A 36 11.54 -32.40 -29.23
N GLY A 37 12.87 -32.48 -29.16
CA GLY A 37 13.71 -33.00 -30.24
C GLY A 37 14.34 -31.99 -31.21
N GLY A 38 15.68 -31.98 -31.25
CA GLY A 38 16.42 -31.60 -32.46
C GLY A 38 17.61 -30.67 -32.24
N ARG A 39 18.78 -31.26 -31.99
CA ARG A 39 20.10 -30.61 -32.03
C ARG A 39 20.62 -30.61 -33.47
N CYS A 40 21.07 -29.46 -34.00
CA CYS A 40 22.15 -29.43 -35.00
C CYS A 40 22.96 -28.14 -34.89
N ASP A 41 24.27 -28.32 -34.71
CA ASP A 41 25.33 -27.33 -34.75
C ASP A 41 25.60 -26.79 -36.17
N GLY A 42 26.20 -25.59 -36.23
CA GLY A 42 27.26 -25.28 -37.21
C GLY A 42 26.92 -24.26 -38.30
N GLY A 43 27.68 -23.17 -38.34
CA GLY A 43 27.77 -22.30 -39.53
C GLY A 43 28.38 -20.93 -39.24
N GLY A 44 29.71 -20.84 -39.29
CA GLY A 44 30.45 -19.59 -39.15
C GLY A 44 30.20 -18.59 -40.28
N GLY A 45 30.39 -17.31 -39.95
CA GLY A 45 30.36 -16.21 -40.91
C GLY A 45 30.72 -14.90 -40.22
N ALA A 46 32.01 -14.57 -40.20
CA ALA A 46 32.46 -13.25 -39.81
C ALA A 46 31.99 -12.23 -40.86
N SER A 47 31.34 -11.15 -40.40
CA SER A 47 31.26 -9.90 -41.14
C SER A 47 31.18 -8.75 -40.15
N SER A 48 32.25 -7.98 -40.12
CA SER A 48 32.41 -6.71 -39.45
C SER A 48 31.36 -5.70 -39.90
N SER A 49 30.63 -5.12 -38.95
CA SER A 49 30.02 -3.79 -39.05
C SER A 49 29.67 -3.36 -37.63
N GLY A 50 30.13 -2.18 -37.23
CA GLY A 50 29.98 -1.66 -35.87
C GLY A 50 28.54 -1.73 -35.39
N SER A 51 28.29 -2.64 -34.44
CA SER A 51 27.10 -2.56 -33.63
C SER A 51 27.44 -1.56 -32.53
N SER A 52 27.06 -0.30 -32.76
CA SER A 52 26.72 0.60 -31.67
C SER A 52 25.92 -0.23 -30.68
N GLY A 53 26.50 -0.51 -29.52
CA GLY A 53 25.83 -1.29 -28.49
C GLY A 53 24.49 -0.63 -28.25
N ALA A 54 23.44 -1.23 -28.81
CA ALA A 54 22.09 -0.90 -28.44
C ALA A 54 22.04 -1.30 -26.96
N VAL A 55 22.23 -0.31 -26.09
CA VAL A 55 21.69 -0.36 -24.75
C VAL A 55 20.25 -0.80 -24.97
N VAL A 56 19.96 -2.05 -24.64
CA VAL A 56 18.60 -2.51 -24.39
C VAL A 56 18.03 -1.43 -23.50
N GLY A 57 17.10 -0.64 -24.06
CA GLY A 57 16.58 0.54 -23.41
C GLY A 57 16.20 0.16 -22.00
N ASP A 58 16.77 0.87 -21.03
CA ASP A 58 16.39 0.78 -19.63
C ASP A 58 14.88 0.95 -19.63
N ALA A 59 14.15 -0.17 -19.53
CA ALA A 59 12.71 -0.13 -19.48
C ALA A 59 12.41 0.78 -18.29
N ASP A 60 11.62 1.83 -18.49
CA ASP A 60 11.27 2.76 -17.43
C ASP A 60 10.60 1.97 -16.29
N VAL A 61 11.39 1.49 -15.33
CA VAL A 61 10.95 0.59 -14.27
C VAL A 61 10.12 1.34 -13.21
N GLY A 62 9.90 2.64 -13.41
CA GLY A 62 9.30 3.54 -12.44
C GLY A 62 10.19 3.78 -11.21
N PHE A 63 9.68 4.58 -10.28
CA PHE A 63 10.33 4.84 -9.00
C PHE A 63 9.99 3.75 -7.97
N VAL A 64 10.99 2.96 -7.59
CA VAL A 64 10.85 1.91 -6.57
C VAL A 64 11.36 2.42 -5.23
N ALA A 65 10.45 2.89 -4.37
CA ALA A 65 10.83 3.37 -3.04
C ALA A 65 11.51 2.27 -2.20
N ILE A 66 12.54 2.65 -1.45
CA ILE A 66 13.27 1.83 -0.49
C ILE A 66 13.28 2.50 0.89
N GLY A 67 13.75 1.79 1.92
CA GLY A 67 13.70 2.28 3.30
C GLY A 67 14.38 3.64 3.53
N SER A 68 15.42 3.97 2.76
CA SER A 68 16.10 5.27 2.85
C SER A 68 15.23 6.44 2.41
N ASP A 69 14.29 6.21 1.49
CA ASP A 69 13.45 7.28 0.93
C ASP A 69 12.41 7.81 1.94
N PHE A 70 12.14 7.03 3.00
CA PHE A 70 11.24 7.42 4.08
C PHE A 70 11.96 8.05 5.28
N GLN A 71 13.29 8.04 5.32
CA GLN A 71 14.03 8.56 6.47
C GLN A 71 13.84 10.08 6.57
N GLY A 72 13.63 10.56 7.80
CA GLY A 72 13.44 11.99 8.04
C GLY A 72 12.11 12.55 7.55
N PHE A 73 11.12 11.73 7.18
CA PHE A 73 9.82 12.24 6.68
C PHE A 73 9.14 13.23 7.62
N GLN A 74 9.42 13.16 8.92
CA GLN A 74 8.88 14.06 9.94
C GLN A 74 9.28 15.53 9.72
N SER A 75 10.35 15.81 8.96
CA SER A 75 10.79 17.15 8.59
C SER A 75 10.23 17.64 7.26
N TRP A 76 9.47 16.82 6.54
CA TRP A 76 8.82 17.22 5.29
C TRP A 76 7.68 18.20 5.56
N GLU A 77 7.13 18.78 4.48
CA GLU A 77 5.89 19.54 4.57
C GLU A 77 4.78 18.66 5.14
N LYS A 78 3.99 19.19 6.09
CA LYS A 78 2.98 18.42 6.81
C LYS A 78 1.68 19.18 7.05
N PHE A 79 0.59 18.41 7.11
CA PHE A 79 -0.77 18.87 7.34
C PHE A 79 -1.41 18.07 8.45
N TYR A 80 -1.92 18.78 9.47
CA TYR A 80 -2.74 18.16 10.50
C TYR A 80 -4.16 17.96 9.98
N LEU A 81 -4.66 16.73 10.05
CA LEU A 81 -6.00 16.35 9.57
C LEU A 81 -7.04 16.27 10.69
N GLY A 82 -6.66 16.62 11.92
CA GLY A 82 -7.52 16.51 13.09
C GLY A 82 -7.44 15.15 13.79
N ASP A 83 -8.23 15.05 14.86
CA ASP A 83 -8.41 13.85 15.64
C ASP A 83 -9.63 13.09 15.15
N SER A 84 -9.48 11.81 14.83
CA SER A 84 -10.64 10.95 14.60
C SER A 84 -11.03 10.27 15.91
N PRO A 85 -12.27 10.47 16.41
CA PRO A 85 -12.70 9.87 17.67
C PRO A 85 -12.83 8.35 17.57
N GLU A 86 -13.04 7.82 16.37
CA GLU A 86 -13.26 6.40 16.11
C GLU A 86 -12.45 5.93 14.88
N ALA A 87 -12.23 4.62 14.82
CA ALA A 87 -11.69 3.99 13.63
C ALA A 87 -12.77 3.88 12.54
N VAL A 88 -12.45 4.26 11.31
CA VAL A 88 -13.36 4.14 10.16
C VAL A 88 -12.69 3.24 9.11
N GLY A 89 -13.21 2.02 8.98
CA GLY A 89 -12.60 0.98 8.16
C GLY A 89 -11.17 0.68 8.63
N VAL A 90 -10.19 0.92 7.76
CA VAL A 90 -8.77 0.74 8.09
C VAL A 90 -8.10 1.97 8.68
N HIS A 91 -8.78 3.12 8.76
CA HIS A 91 -8.20 4.30 9.39
C HIS A 91 -8.50 4.32 10.88
N LEU A 92 -7.49 4.10 11.72
CA LEU A 92 -7.64 4.06 13.17
C LEU A 92 -8.02 5.43 13.77
N ALA A 93 -8.48 5.40 15.02
CA ALA A 93 -8.73 6.58 15.84
C ALA A 93 -7.42 7.29 16.24
N GLY A 94 -7.49 8.58 16.52
CA GLY A 94 -6.37 9.40 17.01
C GLY A 94 -5.93 10.54 16.08
N PRO A 95 -4.86 11.27 16.49
CA PRO A 95 -4.37 12.44 15.77
C PRO A 95 -3.72 12.06 14.45
N LYS A 96 -4.20 12.63 13.35
CA LYS A 96 -3.74 12.30 11.99
C LYS A 96 -2.91 13.44 11.40
N THR A 97 -1.71 13.11 10.93
CA THR A 97 -0.85 14.05 10.18
C THR A 97 -0.43 13.42 8.87
N VAL A 98 -0.47 14.19 7.79
CA VAL A 98 0.07 13.80 6.48
C VAL A 98 1.32 14.60 6.18
N TYR A 99 2.34 13.94 5.62
CA TYR A 99 3.64 14.49 5.25
C TYR A 99 3.86 14.24 3.76
N ILE A 100 4.46 15.18 3.03
CA ILE A 100 4.74 15.07 1.59
C ILE A 100 6.17 15.53 1.27
N ASN A 101 6.94 14.70 0.54
CA ASN A 101 8.33 15.04 0.22
C ASN A 101 8.46 16.13 -0.84
N LYS A 102 7.52 16.21 -1.79
CA LYS A 102 7.47 17.23 -2.85
C LYS A 102 6.05 17.45 -3.33
N ARG A 103 5.71 18.71 -3.58
CA ARG A 103 4.45 19.07 -4.25
C ARG A 103 4.56 18.89 -5.77
N PRO A 104 3.43 18.63 -6.45
CA PRO A 104 3.34 18.78 -7.89
C PRO A 104 3.56 20.26 -8.28
N PRO A 105 4.11 20.54 -9.48
CA PRO A 105 4.07 21.89 -10.04
C PRO A 105 2.64 22.43 -10.11
N LYS A 106 2.47 23.75 -9.98
CA LYS A 106 1.16 24.40 -10.09
C LYS A 106 0.48 24.06 -11.42
N GLY A 107 -0.80 23.69 -11.36
CA GLY A 107 -1.60 23.32 -12.53
C GLY A 107 -1.37 21.90 -13.03
N SER A 108 -0.60 21.07 -12.31
CA SER A 108 -0.48 19.64 -12.64
C SER A 108 -1.80 18.91 -12.41
N THR A 109 -2.09 17.93 -13.26
CA THR A 109 -3.24 17.02 -13.12
C THR A 109 -2.87 15.72 -12.42
N GLU A 110 -1.60 15.53 -12.06
CA GLU A 110 -1.08 14.37 -11.36
C GLU A 110 0.11 14.72 -10.46
N PHE A 111 0.41 13.84 -9.51
CA PHE A 111 1.65 13.94 -8.73
C PHE A 111 2.82 13.38 -9.54
N PRO A 112 4.01 14.03 -9.50
CA PRO A 112 5.20 13.52 -10.17
C PRO A 112 5.61 12.15 -9.62
N VAL A 113 6.16 11.29 -10.49
CA VAL A 113 6.82 10.04 -10.07
C VAL A 113 7.89 10.34 -9.01
N GLY A 114 7.96 9.51 -7.98
CA GLY A 114 8.78 9.71 -6.77
C GLY A 114 8.15 10.62 -5.72
N THR A 115 6.88 11.02 -5.87
CA THR A 115 6.14 11.64 -4.77
C THR A 115 5.87 10.60 -3.70
N ILE A 116 6.14 10.96 -2.45
CA ILE A 116 5.93 10.12 -1.27
C ILE A 116 5.03 10.90 -0.31
N ILE A 117 3.94 10.26 0.08
CA ILE A 117 3.01 10.79 1.07
C ILE A 117 2.99 9.82 2.24
N VAL A 118 3.36 10.28 3.43
CA VAL A 118 3.29 9.51 4.68
C VAL A 118 2.14 10.03 5.53
N LYS A 119 1.28 9.15 6.02
CA LYS A 119 0.23 9.45 6.98
C LYS A 119 0.57 8.78 8.30
N THR A 120 0.51 9.54 9.39
CA THR A 120 0.71 9.02 10.75
C THR A 120 -0.56 9.10 11.56
N ILE A 121 -0.72 8.14 12.47
CA ILE A 121 -1.63 8.22 13.61
C ILE A 121 -0.75 8.19 14.86
N SER A 122 -0.66 9.33 15.53
CA SER A 122 0.39 9.61 16.52
C SER A 122 -0.13 9.48 17.94
N VAL A 123 -0.43 8.24 18.36
CA VAL A 123 -0.84 7.91 19.74
C VAL A 123 0.33 7.22 20.45
N GLY A 124 0.74 7.75 21.61
CA GLY A 124 1.83 7.15 22.40
C GLY A 124 3.25 7.47 21.88
N PRO A 125 4.27 6.68 22.30
CA PRO A 125 5.65 6.81 21.82
C PRO A 125 5.73 6.54 20.31
N LYS A 126 6.81 7.02 19.67
CA LYS A 126 6.99 6.93 18.21
C LYS A 126 6.96 5.48 17.71
N SER A 127 7.50 4.56 18.49
CA SER A 127 7.47 3.10 18.25
C SER A 127 6.07 2.49 18.21
N GLU A 128 5.05 3.17 18.75
CA GLU A 128 3.65 2.74 18.72
C GLU A 128 2.82 3.47 17.65
N TRP A 129 3.39 4.50 17.01
CA TRP A 129 2.69 5.21 15.95
C TRP A 129 2.38 4.29 14.78
N GLN A 130 1.25 4.55 14.15
CA GLN A 130 0.82 3.81 12.96
C GLN A 130 1.13 4.65 11.73
N LEU A 131 1.93 4.10 10.81
CA LEU A 131 2.42 4.83 9.64
C LEU A 131 2.02 4.11 8.35
N PHE A 132 1.45 4.88 7.43
CA PHE A 132 1.07 4.44 6.08
C PHE A 132 1.71 5.35 5.07
N ALA A 133 2.12 4.78 3.95
CA ALA A 133 2.60 5.57 2.85
C ALA A 133 1.95 5.18 1.54
N MET A 134 1.90 6.16 0.64
CA MET A 134 1.69 5.93 -0.78
C MET A 134 2.79 6.62 -1.57
N VAL A 135 3.28 5.93 -2.59
CA VAL A 135 4.37 6.39 -3.45
C VAL A 135 3.92 6.37 -4.90
N LYS A 136 4.09 7.49 -5.61
CA LYS A 136 3.89 7.56 -7.06
C LYS A 136 5.06 6.84 -7.74
N ARG A 137 4.87 5.57 -8.05
CA ARG A 137 5.82 4.70 -8.73
C ARG A 137 5.87 4.94 -10.24
N GLY A 138 4.72 5.19 -10.86
CA GLY A 138 4.59 5.23 -12.32
C GLY A 138 4.55 3.83 -12.95
N ASN A 139 4.82 3.75 -14.26
CA ASN A 139 4.86 2.52 -15.06
C ASN A 139 3.65 1.59 -14.85
N ASP A 140 2.44 2.18 -14.84
CA ASP A 140 1.15 1.48 -14.69
C ASP A 140 1.03 0.53 -13.48
N PHE A 141 1.89 0.68 -12.47
CA PHE A 141 1.78 -0.12 -11.25
C PHE A 141 0.37 0.04 -10.65
N ASN A 142 -0.20 -1.02 -10.05
CA ASN A 142 -1.54 -0.96 -9.47
C ASN A 142 -2.63 -0.58 -10.51
N LEU A 143 -2.53 -1.16 -11.71
CA LEU A 143 -3.40 -0.91 -12.87
C LEU A 143 -4.92 -1.00 -12.58
N PHE A 144 -5.33 -1.84 -11.63
CA PHE A 144 -6.74 -2.05 -11.27
C PHE A 144 -7.19 -1.26 -10.03
N GLY A 145 -6.34 -0.40 -9.49
CA GLY A 145 -6.60 0.42 -8.31
C GLY A 145 -6.16 1.87 -8.51
N ALA A 146 -5.30 2.37 -7.61
CA ALA A 146 -4.65 3.66 -7.78
C ALA A 146 -3.48 3.54 -8.75
N VAL A 147 -3.75 3.73 -10.04
CA VAL A 147 -2.77 3.53 -11.12
C VAL A 147 -1.54 4.41 -10.91
N GLY A 148 -0.37 3.80 -11.02
CA GLY A 148 0.93 4.41 -10.78
C GLY A 148 1.30 4.55 -9.29
N TRP A 149 0.47 4.10 -8.35
CA TRP A 149 0.71 4.22 -6.91
C TRP A 149 0.92 2.89 -6.21
N GLU A 150 1.92 2.86 -5.33
CA GLU A 150 2.24 1.72 -4.46
C GLU A 150 1.97 2.06 -2.98
N TRP A 151 1.41 1.13 -2.22
CA TRP A 151 1.09 1.29 -0.80
C TRP A 151 2.17 0.69 0.09
N PHE A 152 2.35 1.26 1.28
CA PHE A 152 3.34 0.85 2.25
C PHE A 152 2.78 0.89 3.67
N GLY A 153 3.13 -0.12 4.46
CA GLY A 153 3.10 -0.05 5.92
C GLY A 153 4.51 0.20 6.44
N LEU A 154 4.63 1.16 7.34
CA LEU A 154 5.92 1.58 7.88
C LEU A 154 5.94 1.43 9.40
N GLN A 155 7.12 1.14 9.93
CA GLN A 155 7.42 1.19 11.35
C GLN A 155 8.41 2.32 11.62
N LEU A 156 8.11 3.17 12.59
CA LEU A 156 9.04 4.18 13.10
C LEU A 156 9.60 3.69 14.43
N PHE A 157 10.92 3.72 14.59
CA PHE A 157 11.57 3.41 15.86
C PHE A 157 11.87 4.70 16.64
N ASP A 158 12.08 4.59 17.95
CA ASP A 158 12.31 5.77 18.81
C ASP A 158 13.61 6.52 18.49
N ASN A 159 14.53 5.90 17.75
CA ASN A 159 15.74 6.51 17.21
C ASN A 159 15.54 7.13 15.81
N ASP A 160 14.29 7.37 15.41
CA ASP A 160 13.87 7.96 14.13
C ASP A 160 14.21 7.14 12.88
N VAL A 161 14.59 5.87 13.04
CA VAL A 161 14.74 4.94 11.92
C VAL A 161 13.36 4.50 11.44
N VAL A 162 13.14 4.55 10.13
CA VAL A 162 11.94 3.98 9.49
C VAL A 162 12.26 2.64 8.83
N LYS A 163 11.38 1.65 9.00
CA LYS A 163 11.41 0.38 8.26
C LYS A 163 10.13 0.19 7.46
N ILE A 164 10.25 -0.47 6.31
CA ILE A 164 9.11 -0.95 5.53
C ILE A 164 8.70 -2.30 6.14
N GLU A 165 7.49 -2.38 6.68
CA GLU A 165 6.92 -3.64 7.15
C GLU A 165 6.37 -4.45 5.98
N TRP A 166 5.68 -3.76 5.07
CA TRP A 166 5.14 -4.33 3.85
C TRP A 166 4.99 -3.25 2.78
N ARG A 167 4.90 -3.68 1.53
CA ARG A 167 4.65 -2.82 0.37
C ARG A 167 3.89 -3.56 -0.71
N GLY A 168 3.21 -2.83 -1.58
CA GLY A 168 2.66 -3.37 -2.82
C GLY A 168 1.28 -2.84 -3.17
N TRP A 169 0.49 -3.68 -3.82
CA TRP A 169 -0.86 -3.36 -4.30
C TRP A 169 -1.91 -3.24 -3.18
N ALA A 170 -1.71 -3.93 -2.07
CA ALA A 170 -2.57 -3.93 -0.89
C ALA A 170 -1.77 -4.41 0.33
N PRO A 171 -2.22 -4.13 1.57
CA PRO A 171 -1.64 -4.77 2.75
C PRO A 171 -1.77 -6.30 2.64
N PRO A 172 -0.73 -7.07 3.02
CA PRO A 172 -0.87 -8.51 3.16
C PRO A 172 -1.81 -8.85 4.31
N GLY A 173 -2.42 -10.04 4.30
CA GLY A 173 -3.45 -10.41 5.30
C GLY A 173 -2.94 -10.48 6.75
N ASP A 174 -1.63 -10.55 6.94
CA ASP A 174 -0.94 -10.57 8.24
C ASP A 174 -0.37 -9.20 8.65
N ALA A 175 -0.66 -8.11 7.92
CA ALA A 175 -0.24 -6.75 8.25
C ALA A 175 -0.96 -6.14 9.48
N GLY A 176 -1.18 -6.95 10.53
CA GLY A 176 -1.77 -6.53 11.79
C GLY A 176 -3.14 -5.88 11.61
N GLN A 177 -3.37 -4.71 12.19
CA GLN A 177 -4.66 -4.03 12.11
C GLN A 177 -5.03 -3.55 10.69
N TYR A 178 -4.06 -3.48 9.77
CA TYR A 178 -4.28 -3.08 8.38
C TYR A 178 -4.47 -4.26 7.42
N GLY A 179 -3.94 -5.44 7.76
CA GLY A 179 -4.14 -6.70 7.02
C GLY A 179 -5.23 -7.61 7.59
N GLY A 180 -5.42 -7.55 8.90
CA GLY A 180 -6.18 -8.51 9.72
C GLY A 180 -7.69 -8.38 9.66
N GLY A 181 -8.22 -7.47 8.84
CA GLY A 181 -9.65 -7.42 8.52
C GLY A 181 -10.07 -8.35 7.39
N GLY A 182 -9.12 -9.05 6.73
CA GLY A 182 -9.40 -9.93 5.60
C GLY A 182 -9.87 -9.23 4.31
N VAL A 183 -9.87 -7.88 4.29
CA VAL A 183 -10.28 -7.10 3.12
C VAL A 183 -9.06 -6.80 2.25
N VAL A 184 -8.71 -7.76 1.40
CA VAL A 184 -7.74 -7.55 0.32
C VAL A 184 -8.18 -6.37 -0.54
N GLY A 185 -7.27 -5.42 -0.83
CA GLY A 185 -7.55 -4.27 -1.70
C GLY A 185 -8.19 -3.05 -1.02
N VAL A 186 -8.26 -3.02 0.31
CA VAL A 186 -8.92 -1.94 1.10
C VAL A 186 -8.38 -0.52 0.85
N CYS A 187 -7.11 -0.37 0.49
CA CYS A 187 -6.59 0.94 0.10
C CYS A 187 -7.21 1.39 -1.24
N ASN A 188 -7.22 0.51 -2.23
CA ASN A 188 -7.74 0.81 -3.56
C ASN A 188 -9.26 0.99 -3.58
N SER A 189 -10.03 0.36 -2.69
CA SER A 189 -11.50 0.51 -2.68
C SER A 189 -11.95 1.96 -2.49
N CYS A 190 -11.18 2.76 -1.73
CA CYS A 190 -11.48 4.18 -1.51
C CYS A 190 -10.62 5.11 -2.38
N HIS A 191 -9.34 4.78 -2.58
CA HIS A 191 -8.42 5.67 -3.28
C HIS A 191 -8.64 5.71 -4.80
N ARG A 192 -9.09 4.61 -5.43
CA ARG A 192 -9.29 4.55 -6.89
C ARG A 192 -10.35 5.52 -7.43
N THR A 193 -11.20 6.07 -6.55
CA THR A 193 -12.31 6.96 -6.92
C THR A 193 -12.02 8.43 -6.64
N GLN A 194 -10.78 8.79 -6.28
CA GLN A 194 -10.42 10.16 -5.94
C GLN A 194 -9.90 10.91 -7.17
N ASP A 195 -10.45 12.09 -7.44
CA ASP A 195 -10.09 12.93 -8.59
C ASP A 195 -8.72 13.61 -8.45
N THR A 196 -8.15 13.61 -7.24
CA THR A 196 -6.83 14.17 -6.95
C THR A 196 -5.74 13.12 -7.14
N ASP A 197 -5.67 12.51 -8.34
CA ASP A 197 -4.71 11.45 -8.66
C ASP A 197 -4.61 10.40 -7.53
N PHE A 198 -5.77 9.89 -7.13
CA PHE A 198 -5.95 8.88 -6.07
C PHE A 198 -5.59 9.31 -4.63
N VAL A 199 -5.18 10.57 -4.39
CA VAL A 199 -4.86 11.09 -3.06
C VAL A 199 -6.11 11.57 -2.32
N LEU A 200 -6.41 10.95 -1.18
CA LEU A 200 -7.54 11.30 -0.30
C LEU A 200 -7.08 12.22 0.82
N THR A 201 -6.65 13.43 0.48
CA THR A 201 -6.23 14.46 1.46
C THR A 201 -6.58 15.85 0.91
N PRO A 202 -7.60 16.54 1.45
CA PRO A 202 -8.07 17.81 0.90
C PRO A 202 -6.98 18.89 0.74
N GLN A 203 -6.02 18.93 1.67
CA GLN A 203 -4.89 19.86 1.65
C GLN A 203 -3.91 19.62 0.49
N LEU A 204 -3.99 18.46 -0.16
CA LEU A 204 -3.18 18.07 -1.31
C LEU A 204 -3.99 18.09 -2.62
N SER A 205 -5.16 18.74 -2.65
CA SER A 205 -5.98 18.86 -3.86
C SER A 205 -5.23 19.54 -5.01
N LEU A 206 -5.11 18.87 -6.16
CA LEU A 206 -4.40 19.37 -7.34
C LEU A 206 -5.04 20.64 -7.95
N THR A 207 -6.31 20.90 -7.61
CA THR A 207 -7.03 22.11 -8.05
C THR A 207 -6.73 23.34 -7.20
N THR A 208 -6.12 23.17 -6.02
CA THR A 208 -5.81 24.27 -5.09
C THR A 208 -4.30 24.52 -4.92
N LEU A 209 -3.47 23.66 -5.52
CA LEU A 209 -2.00 23.74 -5.52
C LEU A 209 -1.45 24.68 -6.62
#